data_AF-A0A3D2CPQ5-F1
#
_entry.id   AF-A0A3D2CPQ5-F1
#
_cell.length_a   1.000
_cell.length_b   1.000
_cell.length_c   1.000
_cell.angle_alpha   90.00
_cell.angle_beta   90.00
_cell.angle_gamma   90.00
#
_symmetry.space_group_name_H-M   'P 1'
#
loop_
_entity.id
_entity.type
_entity.pdbx_description
1 polymer ?
#
loop_
_entity_poly.entity_id
_entity_poly.type
_entity_poly.pdbx_seq_one_letter_code
_entity_poly.pdbx_strand_id
1 'polypeptide(L)'
;MSNHYRLNVRFDLNDEAERRAAEYLAELNNKKGKSRNRFIVEAVISFIERQNSDRDFTLDDVRQVFREELSGVSFVATATADYGTADTELTEEQQAENDENVLSDLSAFF
;
A
#
# COMPACT_ATOMS: atom_id res chain seq x y z
N MET A 1 9.87 20.21 -27.10
CA MET A 1 8.99 19.13 -27.63
C MET A 1 7.80 19.00 -26.71
N SER A 2 6.57 19.01 -27.23
CA SER A 2 5.37 18.83 -26.39
C SER A 2 5.29 17.38 -25.93
N ASN A 3 5.55 17.13 -24.64
CA ASN A 3 5.55 15.79 -24.03
C ASN A 3 4.11 15.31 -23.74
N HIS A 4 3.37 14.98 -24.80
CA HIS A 4 1.96 14.57 -24.69
C HIS A 4 1.76 13.19 -25.34
N TYR A 5 1.21 12.26 -24.57
CA TYR A 5 0.73 10.98 -25.08
C TYR A 5 -0.73 11.11 -25.58
N ARG A 6 -1.05 10.47 -26.70
CA ARG A 6 -2.41 10.44 -27.27
C ARG A 6 -2.95 9.02 -27.26
N LEU A 7 -4.17 8.86 -26.77
CA LEU A 7 -4.90 7.59 -26.72
C LEU A 7 -6.19 7.71 -27.54
N ASN A 8 -6.49 6.69 -28.34
CA ASN A 8 -7.78 6.56 -29.03
C ASN A 8 -8.58 5.43 -28.36
N VAL A 9 -9.81 5.72 -27.95
CA VAL A 9 -10.69 4.77 -27.24
C VAL A 9 -11.99 4.62 -28.04
N ARG A 10 -12.53 3.40 -28.09
CA ARG A 10 -13.84 3.08 -28.68
C ARG A 10 -14.70 2.43 -27.61
N PHE A 11 -15.98 2.79 -27.59
CA PHE A 11 -16.98 2.21 -26.72
C PHE A 11 -17.92 1.34 -27.57
N ASP A 12 -18.21 0.13 -27.14
CA ASP A 12 -19.26 -0.69 -27.72
C ASP A 12 -20.62 -0.20 -27.21
N LEU A 13 -21.50 0.19 -28.13
CA LEU A 13 -22.84 0.67 -27.77
C LEU A 13 -23.84 -0.47 -27.53
N ASN A 14 -23.47 -1.71 -27.84
CA ASN A 14 -24.26 -2.89 -27.49
C ASN A 14 -24.03 -3.32 -26.02
N ASP A 15 -22.90 -2.94 -25.43
CA ASP A 15 -22.66 -3.09 -24.00
C ASP A 15 -23.27 -1.92 -23.23
N GLU A 16 -24.11 -2.23 -22.25
CA GLU A 16 -24.87 -1.22 -21.51
C GLU A 16 -23.97 -0.32 -20.65
N ALA A 17 -22.87 -0.84 -20.11
CA ALA A 17 -21.96 -0.08 -19.27
C ALA A 17 -21.12 0.88 -20.12
N GLU A 18 -20.59 0.41 -21.24
CA GLU A 18 -19.83 1.22 -22.19
C GLU A 18 -20.71 2.28 -22.87
N ARG A 19 -21.96 1.93 -23.23
CA ARG A 19 -22.94 2.89 -23.76
C ARG A 19 -23.20 4.04 -22.79
N ARG A 20 -23.47 3.75 -21.51
CA ARG A 20 -23.68 4.77 -20.48
C ARG A 20 -22.45 5.65 -20.28
N ALA A 21 -21.25 5.07 -20.29
CA ALA A 21 -20.01 5.82 -20.18
C ALA A 21 -19.82 6.78 -21.38
N ALA A 22 -20.10 6.31 -22.59
CA ALA A 22 -20.02 7.12 -23.81
C ALA A 22 -21.03 8.29 -23.79
N GLU A 23 -22.28 8.03 -23.39
CA GLU A 23 -23.32 9.06 -23.25
C GLU A 23 -22.94 10.12 -22.20
N TYR A 24 -22.44 9.68 -21.04
CA TYR A 24 -21.97 10.59 -19.99
C TYR A 24 -20.82 11.50 -20.48
N LEU A 25 -19.83 10.94 -21.19
CA LEU A 25 -18.74 11.71 -21.78
C LEU A 25 -19.24 12.68 -22.86
N ALA A 26 -20.24 12.29 -23.65
CA ALA A 26 -20.86 13.16 -24.64
C ALA A 26 -21.58 14.35 -23.99
N GLU A 27 -22.32 14.12 -22.91
CA GLU A 27 -22.99 15.18 -22.16
C GLU A 27 -22.02 16.15 -21.46
N LEU A 28 -20.93 15.63 -20.90
CA LEU A 28 -19.91 16.45 -20.24
C LEU A 28 -19.34 17.53 -21.16
N ASN A 29 -19.14 17.18 -22.43
CA ASN A 29 -18.67 18.11 -23.45
C ASN A 29 -19.62 19.30 -23.66
N ASN A 30 -20.91 19.09 -23.44
CA ASN A 30 -21.95 20.05 -23.78
C ASN A 30 -22.34 20.97 -22.60
N LYS A 31 -22.12 20.53 -21.36
CA LYS A 31 -22.68 21.21 -20.17
C LYS A 31 -21.69 21.96 -19.28
N LYS A 32 -20.39 21.61 -19.26
CA LYS A 32 -19.52 21.99 -18.12
C LYS A 32 -18.21 22.70 -18.43
N GLY A 33 -17.88 23.00 -19.69
CA GLY A 33 -16.59 23.63 -20.03
C GLY A 33 -15.35 22.80 -19.63
N LYS A 34 -15.53 21.62 -19.05
CA LYS A 34 -14.49 20.62 -18.78
C LYS A 34 -14.32 19.81 -20.06
N SER A 35 -13.10 19.79 -20.59
CA SER A 35 -12.83 18.97 -21.77
C SER A 35 -12.98 17.49 -21.43
N ARG A 36 -13.61 16.70 -22.32
CA ARG A 36 -13.70 15.23 -22.18
C ARG A 36 -12.36 14.61 -21.86
N ASN A 37 -11.31 15.07 -22.55
CA ASN A 37 -9.95 14.62 -22.33
C ASN A 37 -9.46 14.90 -20.90
N ARG A 38 -9.76 16.08 -20.35
CA ARG A 38 -9.38 16.41 -18.96
C ARG A 38 -10.07 15.49 -17.97
N PHE A 39 -11.37 15.24 -18.15
CA PHE A 39 -12.11 14.31 -17.29
C PHE A 39 -11.55 12.89 -17.36
N ILE A 40 -11.28 12.36 -18.56
CA ILE A 40 -10.73 11.01 -18.73
C ILE A 40 -9.35 10.90 -18.05
N VAL A 41 -8.48 11.90 -18.23
CA VAL A 41 -7.15 11.92 -17.60
C VAL A 41 -7.28 11.95 -16.07
N GLU A 42 -8.14 12.80 -15.51
CA GLU A 42 -8.38 12.86 -14.06
C GLU A 42 -8.93 11.54 -13.52
N ALA A 43 -9.89 10.92 -14.22
CA ALA A 43 -10.47 9.65 -13.82
C ALA A 43 -9.42 8.52 -13.77
N VAL A 44 -8.52 8.45 -14.75
CA VAL A 44 -7.43 7.47 -14.77
C VAL A 44 -6.43 7.71 -13.63
N ILE A 45 -6.06 8.97 -13.38
CA ILE A 45 -5.17 9.32 -12.26
C ILE A 45 -5.79 8.88 -10.93
N SER A 46 -7.04 9.25 -10.67
CA SER A 46 -7.73 8.87 -9.43
C SER A 46 -7.92 7.36 -9.28
N PHE A 47 -8.12 6.63 -10.39
CA PHE A 47 -8.18 5.17 -10.36
C PHE A 47 -6.84 4.55 -9.95
N ILE A 48 -5.72 5.04 -10.52
CA ILE A 48 -4.37 4.60 -10.17
C ILE A 48 -4.05 4.92 -8.71
N GLU A 49 -4.37 6.14 -8.25
CA GLU A 49 -4.15 6.54 -6.86
C GLU A 49 -4.91 5.63 -5.90
N ARG A 50 -6.20 5.38 -6.15
CA ARG A 50 -7.00 4.44 -5.33
C ARG A 50 -6.42 3.04 -5.34
N GLN A 51 -6.00 2.52 -6.50
CA GLN A 51 -5.36 1.21 -6.59
C GLN A 51 -4.03 1.13 -5.83
N ASN A 52 -3.26 2.21 -5.76
CA ASN A 52 -2.03 2.25 -4.98
C ASN A 52 -2.28 2.52 -3.49
N SER A 53 -3.34 3.23 -3.13
CA SER A 53 -3.75 3.40 -1.73
C SER A 53 -4.37 2.13 -1.14
N ASP A 54 -5.04 1.31 -1.97
CA ASP A 54 -5.52 -0.05 -1.63
C ASP A 54 -4.44 -1.13 -1.78
N ARG A 55 -3.20 -0.78 -2.17
CA ARG A 55 -2.09 -1.71 -1.97
C ARG A 55 -1.87 -1.82 -0.48
N ASP A 56 -2.45 -2.86 0.12
CA ASP A 56 -2.04 -3.36 1.42
C ASP A 56 -0.52 -3.42 1.42
N PHE A 57 0.10 -2.65 2.33
CA PHE A 57 1.54 -2.56 2.52
C PHE A 57 2.10 -3.98 2.55
N THR A 58 2.77 -4.41 1.48
CA THR A 58 3.18 -5.81 1.37
C THR A 58 4.43 -6.04 2.21
N LEU A 59 4.68 -7.29 2.61
CA LEU A 59 5.94 -7.65 3.27
C LEU A 59 7.17 -7.27 2.44
N ASP A 60 7.05 -7.20 1.12
CA ASP A 60 8.13 -6.73 0.25
C ASP A 60 8.31 -5.20 0.31
N ASP A 61 7.24 -4.42 0.46
CA ASP A 61 7.33 -2.97 0.73
C ASP A 61 8.00 -2.72 2.08
N VAL A 62 7.66 -3.51 3.11
CA VAL A 62 8.33 -3.46 4.42
C VAL A 62 9.82 -3.80 4.28
N ARG A 63 10.15 -4.92 3.63
CA ARG A 63 11.55 -5.32 3.39
C ARG A 63 12.34 -4.29 2.59
N GLN A 64 11.70 -3.58 1.67
CA GLN A 64 12.31 -2.51 0.90
C GLN A 64 12.62 -1.29 1.78
N VAL A 65 11.67 -0.86 2.62
CA VAL A 65 11.89 0.24 3.58
C VAL A 65 13.03 -0.09 4.55
N PHE A 66 13.07 -1.31 5.11
CA PHE A 66 14.16 -1.73 5.98
C PHE A 66 15.52 -1.79 5.25
N ARG A 67 15.55 -2.11 3.95
CA ARG A 67 16.79 -2.15 3.17
C ARG A 67 17.29 -0.75 2.80
N GLU A 68 16.39 0.17 2.47
CA GLU A 68 16.75 1.58 2.21
C GLU A 68 17.31 2.24 3.48
N GLU A 69 16.68 2.05 4.63
CA GLU A 69 17.10 2.65 5.91
C GLU A 69 18.38 2.02 6.50
N LEU A 70 18.65 0.73 6.28
CA LEU A 70 19.87 0.06 6.79
C LEU A 70 21.08 0.15 5.84
N SER A 71 20.92 0.66 4.61
CA SER A 71 22.05 0.86 3.68
C SER A 71 23.05 1.93 4.14
N GLY A 72 22.68 2.76 5.12
CA GLY A 72 23.55 3.74 5.78
C GLY A 72 24.26 3.24 7.05
N VAL A 73 23.94 2.05 7.56
CA VAL A 73 24.59 1.49 8.75
C VAL A 73 25.60 0.44 8.29
N SER A 74 26.87 0.83 8.26
CA SER A 74 27.98 -0.13 8.19
C SER A 74 27.90 -1.04 9.41
N PHE A 75 27.31 -2.22 9.25
CA PHE A 75 27.52 -3.30 10.19
C PHE A 75 28.97 -3.73 10.03
N VAL A 76 29.82 -3.24 10.95
CA VAL A 76 31.09 -3.88 11.22
C VAL A 76 30.77 -5.33 11.53
N ALA A 77 31.12 -6.23 10.62
CA ALA A 77 31.07 -7.65 10.85
C ALA A 77 32.09 -7.98 11.94
N THR A 78 31.71 -7.82 13.21
CA THR A 78 32.39 -8.51 14.29
C THR A 78 32.20 -9.99 14.05
N ALA A 79 33.34 -10.68 13.96
CA ALA A 79 33.52 -12.10 13.70
C ALA A 79 32.34 -12.97 14.16
N THR A 80 31.93 -13.88 13.27
CA THR A 80 31.13 -15.10 13.50
C THR A 80 30.91 -15.41 14.97
N ALA A 81 29.84 -14.87 15.56
CA ALA A 81 29.28 -15.43 16.77
C ALA A 81 28.54 -16.69 16.35
N ASP A 82 28.98 -17.83 16.85
CA ASP A 82 28.23 -19.08 16.79
C ASP A 82 26.84 -18.80 17.34
N TYR A 83 25.83 -18.79 16.46
CA TYR A 83 24.44 -18.76 16.89
C TYR A 83 24.12 -20.16 17.41
N GLY A 84 24.50 -20.43 18.66
CA GLY A 84 23.85 -21.48 19.43
C GLY A 84 22.36 -21.22 19.34
N THR A 85 21.59 -22.24 18.98
CA THR A 85 20.14 -22.25 19.05
C THR A 85 19.74 -21.69 20.39
N ALA A 86 19.24 -20.44 20.40
CA ALA A 86 18.71 -19.85 21.61
C ALA A 86 17.53 -20.74 22.01
N ASP A 87 17.66 -21.42 23.14
CA ASP A 87 16.57 -22.15 23.76
C ASP A 87 15.42 -21.16 23.93
N THR A 88 14.37 -21.35 23.14
CA THR A 88 13.16 -20.50 23.16
C THR A 88 12.21 -20.87 24.29
N GLU A 89 12.61 -21.80 25.15
CA GLU A 89 11.83 -22.23 26.31
C GLU A 89 12.14 -21.31 27.49
N LEU A 90 11.15 -20.50 27.88
CA LEU A 90 11.22 -19.74 29.13
C LEU A 90 11.24 -20.75 30.28
N THR A 91 12.20 -20.57 31.19
CA THR A 91 12.21 -21.34 32.44
C THR A 91 10.96 -21.03 33.26
N GLU A 92 10.50 -21.98 34.08
CA GLU A 92 9.26 -21.83 34.88
C GLU A 92 9.25 -20.54 35.72
N GLU A 93 10.41 -20.09 36.16
CA GLU A 93 10.62 -18.87 36.93
C GLU A 93 10.36 -17.61 36.09
N GLN A 94 10.84 -17.59 34.85
CA GLN A 94 10.62 -16.47 33.92
C GLN A 94 9.17 -16.41 33.43
N GLN A 95 8.52 -17.56 33.31
CA GLN A 95 7.09 -17.62 32.97
C GLN A 95 6.24 -17.04 34.10
N ALA A 96 6.55 -17.40 35.36
CA ALA A 96 5.82 -16.89 36.52
C ALA A 96 5.94 -15.36 36.67
N GLU A 97 7.12 -14.80 36.43
CA GLU A 97 7.34 -13.34 36.46
C GLU A 97 6.56 -12.62 35.35
N ASN A 98 6.49 -13.22 34.16
CA ASN A 98 5.74 -12.66 33.04
C ASN A 98 4.23 -12.69 33.31
N ASP A 99 3.72 -13.80 33.84
CA ASP A 99 2.31 -13.95 34.20
C ASP A 99 1.91 -12.98 35.33
N GLU A 100 2.78 -12.77 36.33
CA GLU A 100 2.56 -11.77 37.39
C GLU A 100 2.51 -10.34 36.84
N ASN A 101 3.43 -9.99 35.93
CA ASN A 101 3.48 -8.67 35.32
C ASN A 101 2.23 -8.40 34.45
N VAL A 102 1.82 -9.39 33.65
CA VAL A 102 0.60 -9.30 32.82
C VAL A 102 -0.65 -9.15 33.68
N LEU A 103 -0.75 -9.91 34.78
CA LEU A 103 -1.89 -9.80 35.71
C LEU A 103 -1.92 -8.45 36.43
N SER A 104 -0.76 -7.92 36.81
CA SER A 104 -0.62 -6.58 37.40
C SER A 104 -1.14 -5.51 36.43
N ASP A 105 -0.70 -5.53 35.18
CA ASP A 105 -1.13 -4.57 34.15
C ASP A 105 -2.63 -4.65 33.88
N LEU A 106 -3.21 -5.86 33.80
CA LEU A 106 -4.65 -6.04 33.61
C LEU A 106 -5.47 -5.57 34.81
N SER A 107 -4.95 -5.71 36.03
CA SER A 107 -5.63 -5.26 37.25
C SER A 107 -5.77 -3.73 37.33
N ALA A 108 -4.87 -2.98 36.68
CA ALA A 108 -4.95 -1.53 36.62
C ALA A 108 -6.09 -1.02 35.71
N PHE A 109 -6.72 -1.91 34.92
CA PHE A 109 -7.81 -1.57 34.00
C PHE A 109 -9.22 -1.81 34.57
N PHE A 110 -9.37 -2.53 35.68
CA PHE A 110 -10.66 -2.88 36.30
C PHE A 110 -10.84 -2.22 37.67
#